data_AF-A0A947CNC9-F1
#
_entry.id   AF-A0A947CNC9-F1
#
_cell.length_a   1.000
_cell.length_b   1.000
_cell.length_c   1.000
_cell.angle_alpha   90.00
_cell.angle_beta   90.00
_cell.angle_gamma   90.00
#
_symmetry.space_group_name_H-M   'P 1'
#
loop_
_entity.id
_entity.type
_entity.pdbx_description
1 polymer ?
#
loop_
_entity_poly.entity_id
_entity_poly.type
_entity_poly.pdbx_seq_one_letter_code
_entity_poly.pdbx_strand_id
1 'polypeptide(L)'
;MQVLWRDLAGYVRSPIAYSIGALFLAVQGTLFWALVELLSDPNEPAPLGAVLGSFFGGQVLYWLMTFLVAAAASMRLFADERRTGTWESLMTAPVSDAAVVVQKWLAAFLFAAALWIPTLLYPLVVAVFSAPEASLDPGTILSSYLGVLAQLAVFVAVGVAASSATRSQAVAAASTVIVLVGILLLGELPELAQLEDSWLRRTFEAFDLRGQLAAAARGELQLADFAVYAAVAVVALFMAHAWIGRGRLRPQAQSERWLSGSLVLVIAACACVLMVRHPHSFDLSAVQANRLSPHTLRTLKRVAEPMEIIVLRPSFQRFRPIYAEVDRVIERMVRAQPLIDHRELDPGGSPQLLADNARLFGLSPEQLAEGGMIAVKRGQRRVVIELLDFAEFDSDSLGVGTVSRLLVEDVIRSAVEDVAAIDTPVVCFTDVDGELPAAEPARFAELERRLAIDGLRAARVGRLGA
;
A
#
# COMPACT_ATOMS: atom_id res chain seq x y z
N MET A 1 29.22 3.12 23.67
CA MET A 1 29.60 3.72 22.37
C MET A 1 30.88 3.12 21.77
N GLN A 2 31.86 2.67 22.57
CA GLN A 2 33.12 2.14 22.02
C GLN A 2 32.93 0.90 21.12
N VAL A 3 31.99 0.00 21.46
CA VAL A 3 31.68 -1.19 20.64
C VAL A 3 31.10 -0.81 19.27
N LEU A 4 30.18 0.15 19.25
CA LEU A 4 29.58 0.68 18.01
C LEU A 4 30.64 1.16 17.01
N TRP A 5 31.53 2.05 17.44
CA TRP A 5 32.57 2.61 16.58
C TRP A 5 33.57 1.57 16.10
N ARG A 6 33.95 0.63 16.98
CA ARG A 6 34.84 -0.49 16.64
C ARG A 6 34.24 -1.34 15.52
N ASP A 7 32.97 -1.74 15.66
CA ASP A 7 32.30 -2.63 14.71
C ASP A 7 32.00 -1.89 13.39
N LEU A 8 31.59 -0.62 13.44
CA LEU A 8 31.41 0.23 12.25
C LEU A 8 32.72 0.40 11.46
N ALA A 9 33.83 0.69 12.16
CA ALA A 9 35.14 0.77 11.53
C ALA A 9 35.63 -0.60 11.02
N GLY A 10 35.10 -1.70 11.55
CA GLY A 10 35.31 -3.05 11.06
C GLY A 10 34.67 -3.29 9.70
N TYR A 11 33.43 -2.82 9.48
CA TYR A 11 32.78 -2.91 8.17
C TYR A 11 33.53 -2.13 7.10
N VAL A 12 33.93 -0.89 7.40
CA VAL A 12 34.68 -0.03 6.46
C VAL A 12 36.05 -0.62 6.10
N ARG A 13 36.67 -1.41 6.98
CA ARG A 13 37.96 -2.08 6.68
C ARG A 13 37.79 -3.45 6.05
N SER A 14 36.57 -3.96 5.89
CA SER A 14 36.33 -5.32 5.41
C SER A 14 36.13 -5.34 3.89
N PRO A 15 36.97 -6.05 3.12
CA PRO A 15 36.78 -6.20 1.67
C PRO A 15 35.42 -6.82 1.31
N ILE A 16 34.94 -7.74 2.15
CA ILE A 16 33.65 -8.43 1.97
C ILE A 16 32.48 -7.43 2.00
N ALA A 17 32.54 -6.40 2.86
CA ALA A 17 31.51 -5.38 2.95
C ALA A 17 31.38 -4.60 1.63
N TYR A 18 32.51 -4.28 1.00
CA TYR A 18 32.53 -3.63 -0.33
C TYR A 18 32.01 -4.55 -1.43
N SER A 19 32.38 -5.84 -1.42
CA SER A 19 31.88 -6.80 -2.41
C SER A 19 30.35 -6.93 -2.34
N ILE A 20 29.79 -6.99 -1.13
CA ILE A 20 28.33 -7.09 -0.92
C ILE A 20 27.64 -5.78 -1.31
N GLY A 21 28.23 -4.63 -0.95
CA GLY A 21 27.72 -3.33 -1.37
C GLY A 21 27.71 -3.16 -2.90
N ALA A 22 28.79 -3.59 -3.58
CA ALA A 22 28.87 -3.55 -5.03
C ALA A 22 27.81 -4.45 -5.69
N LEU A 23 27.63 -5.69 -5.19
CA LEU A 23 26.59 -6.59 -5.68
C LEU A 23 25.19 -6.01 -5.47
N PHE A 24 24.92 -5.47 -4.27
CA PHE A 24 23.65 -4.82 -3.94
C PHE A 24 23.35 -3.68 -4.90
N LEU A 25 24.30 -2.75 -5.09
CA LEU A 25 24.11 -1.59 -5.97
C LEU A 25 24.00 -1.98 -7.44
N ALA A 26 24.74 -3.00 -7.90
CA ALA A 26 24.64 -3.50 -9.26
C ALA A 26 23.24 -4.05 -9.53
N VAL A 27 22.73 -4.90 -8.63
CA VAL A 27 21.38 -5.48 -8.76
C VAL A 27 20.31 -4.40 -8.69
N GLN A 28 20.36 -3.49 -7.70
CA GLN A 28 19.40 -2.40 -7.59
C GLN A 28 19.44 -1.44 -8.80
N GLY A 29 20.64 -1.17 -9.33
CA GLY A 29 20.81 -0.37 -10.54
C GLY A 29 20.20 -1.03 -11.77
N THR A 30 20.39 -2.34 -11.94
CA THR A 30 19.75 -3.11 -13.04
C THR A 30 18.23 -3.13 -12.89
N LEU A 31 17.71 -3.30 -11.67
CA LEU A 31 16.26 -3.25 -11.42
C LEU A 31 15.67 -1.88 -11.74
N PHE A 32 16.34 -0.81 -11.31
CA PHE A 32 15.94 0.55 -11.63
C PHE A 32 15.96 0.80 -13.14
N TRP A 33 17.04 0.39 -13.84
CA TRP A 33 17.14 0.52 -15.29
C TRP A 33 16.01 -0.23 -16.02
N ALA A 34 15.76 -1.48 -15.66
CA ALA A 34 14.68 -2.28 -16.24
C ALA A 34 13.29 -1.67 -15.98
N LEU A 35 13.08 -1.07 -14.81
CA LEU A 35 11.85 -0.34 -14.48
C LEU A 35 11.67 0.90 -15.34
N VAL A 36 12.73 1.70 -15.49
CA VAL A 36 12.69 2.89 -16.35
C VAL A 36 12.41 2.47 -17.78
N GLU A 37 13.06 1.44 -18.31
CA GLU A 37 12.79 0.94 -19.67
C GLU A 37 11.34 0.50 -19.86
N LEU A 38 10.80 -0.29 -18.92
CA LEU A 38 9.42 -0.77 -18.97
C LEU A 38 8.39 0.37 -18.92
N LEU A 39 8.65 1.39 -18.10
CA LEU A 39 7.71 2.50 -17.86
C LEU A 39 7.94 3.70 -18.79
N SER A 40 8.99 3.67 -19.62
CA SER A 40 9.25 4.67 -20.67
C SER A 40 8.65 4.28 -22.02
N ASP A 41 7.89 3.19 -22.13
CA ASP A 41 7.23 2.78 -23.37
C ASP A 41 6.13 3.81 -23.72
N PRO A 42 6.19 4.47 -24.90
CA PRO A 42 5.18 5.45 -25.32
C PRO A 42 3.76 4.90 -25.39
N ASN A 43 3.59 3.58 -25.46
CA ASN A 43 2.29 2.92 -25.57
C ASN A 43 1.58 2.69 -24.23
N GLU A 44 2.29 2.85 -23.10
CA GLU A 44 1.75 2.70 -21.73
C GLU A 44 2.36 3.75 -20.79
N PRO A 45 1.92 5.02 -20.87
CA PRO A 45 2.40 6.05 -19.96
C PRO A 45 1.98 5.73 -18.53
N ALA A 46 2.93 5.26 -17.72
CA ALA A 46 2.73 5.06 -16.30
C ALA A 46 3.05 6.35 -15.53
N PRO A 47 2.24 6.74 -14.53
CA PRO A 47 2.59 7.87 -13.68
C PRO A 47 3.93 7.61 -12.98
N LEU A 48 4.79 8.62 -12.95
CA LEU A 48 6.17 8.53 -12.42
C LEU A 48 6.22 8.03 -10.95
N GLY A 49 5.16 8.27 -10.17
CA GLY A 49 4.98 7.72 -8.82
C GLY A 49 4.82 6.19 -8.78
N ALA A 50 4.28 5.57 -9.83
CA ALA A 50 4.18 4.12 -9.96
C ALA A 50 5.56 3.46 -10.20
N VAL A 51 6.54 4.19 -10.76
CA VAL A 51 7.93 3.73 -10.92
C VAL A 51 8.55 3.49 -9.53
N LEU A 52 8.43 4.48 -8.64
CA LEU A 52 8.93 4.38 -7.26
C LEU A 52 8.17 3.31 -6.47
N GLY A 53 6.83 3.28 -6.58
CA GLY A 53 5.99 2.25 -5.96
C GLY A 53 6.36 0.82 -6.39
N SER A 54 6.72 0.63 -7.66
CA SER A 54 7.09 -0.69 -8.21
C SER A 54 8.53 -1.07 -7.87
N PHE A 55 9.43 -0.10 -7.75
CA PHE A 55 10.82 -0.31 -7.31
C PHE A 55 10.88 -0.78 -5.85
N PHE A 56 10.11 -0.13 -4.96
CA PHE A 56 10.10 -0.43 -3.54
C PHE A 56 9.03 -1.48 -3.21
N GLY A 57 9.46 -2.73 -3.00
CA GLY A 57 8.60 -3.81 -2.51
C GLY A 57 7.84 -4.60 -3.56
N GLY A 58 7.69 -4.08 -4.79
CA GLY A 58 7.01 -4.79 -5.88
C GLY A 58 7.80 -5.96 -6.49
N GLN A 59 9.13 -5.95 -6.37
CA GLN A 59 9.99 -6.93 -7.04
C GLN A 59 10.61 -7.93 -6.06
N VAL A 60 10.54 -9.23 -6.39
CA VAL A 60 11.14 -10.30 -5.58
C VAL A 60 12.64 -10.09 -5.36
N LEU A 61 13.34 -9.54 -6.35
CA LEU A 61 14.78 -9.34 -6.28
C LEU A 61 15.17 -8.25 -5.26
N TYR A 62 14.33 -7.23 -5.07
CA TYR A 62 14.48 -6.24 -3.99
C TYR A 62 14.50 -6.93 -2.62
N TRP A 63 13.55 -7.85 -2.37
CA TRP A 63 13.45 -8.59 -1.11
C TRP A 63 14.67 -9.48 -0.89
N LEU A 64 15.07 -10.23 -1.92
CA LEU A 64 16.24 -11.11 -1.87
C LEU A 64 17.52 -10.32 -1.51
N MET A 65 17.74 -9.18 -2.16
CA MET A 65 18.91 -8.34 -1.88
C MET A 65 18.87 -7.73 -0.48
N THR A 66 17.70 -7.28 -0.03
CA THR A 66 17.56 -6.66 1.30
C THR A 66 17.76 -7.70 2.42
N PHE A 67 17.27 -8.93 2.23
CA PHE A 67 17.54 -10.05 3.14
C PHE A 67 19.03 -10.42 3.15
N LEU A 68 19.68 -10.44 1.98
CA LEU A 68 21.10 -10.72 1.88
C LEU A 68 21.94 -9.66 2.59
N VAL A 69 21.63 -8.38 2.41
CA VAL A 69 22.30 -7.27 3.11
C VAL A 69 22.13 -7.40 4.62
N ALA A 70 20.91 -7.67 5.10
CA ALA A 70 20.65 -7.83 6.53
C ALA A 70 21.43 -9.01 7.13
N ALA A 71 21.39 -10.18 6.46
CA ALA A 71 22.13 -11.37 6.88
C ALA A 71 23.65 -11.15 6.87
N ALA A 72 24.18 -10.51 5.82
CA ALA A 72 25.60 -10.19 5.71
C ALA A 72 26.07 -9.20 6.78
N ALA A 73 25.27 -8.17 7.04
CA ALA A 73 25.56 -7.18 8.06
C ALA A 73 25.59 -7.82 9.45
N SER A 74 24.64 -8.70 9.77
CA SER A 74 24.48 -9.22 11.14
C SER A 74 25.27 -10.49 11.44
N MET A 75 25.54 -11.36 10.45
CA MET A 75 26.00 -12.74 10.68
C MET A 75 27.28 -12.83 11.52
N ARG A 76 28.19 -11.85 11.40
CA ARG A 76 29.49 -11.84 12.08
C ARG A 76 29.43 -11.28 13.51
N LEU A 77 28.41 -10.50 13.86
CA LEU A 77 28.42 -9.69 15.08
C LEU A 77 28.68 -10.48 16.37
N PHE A 78 28.05 -11.65 16.51
CA PHE A 78 28.21 -12.52 17.68
C PHE A 78 28.82 -13.88 17.32
N ALA A 79 28.49 -14.42 16.14
CA ALA A 79 28.99 -15.72 15.71
C ALA A 79 30.53 -15.72 15.58
N ASP A 80 31.14 -14.66 15.05
CA ASP A 80 32.60 -14.59 14.96
C ASP A 80 33.25 -14.49 16.34
N GLU A 81 32.72 -13.64 17.23
CA GLU A 81 33.31 -13.47 18.58
C GLU A 81 33.30 -14.76 19.38
N ARG A 82 32.25 -15.58 19.22
CA ARG A 82 32.18 -16.93 19.81
C ARG A 82 33.11 -17.93 19.16
N ARG A 83 33.36 -17.79 17.86
CA ARG A 83 34.27 -18.67 17.12
C ARG A 83 35.74 -18.35 17.41
N THR A 84 36.07 -17.08 17.62
CA THR A 84 37.44 -16.61 17.87
C THR A 84 37.83 -16.58 19.35
N GLY A 85 36.90 -16.85 20.27
CA GLY A 85 37.15 -16.82 21.72
C GLY A 85 37.33 -15.39 22.27
N THR A 86 36.92 -14.36 21.53
CA THR A 86 36.87 -12.98 22.05
C THR A 86 35.58 -12.70 22.83
N TRP A 87 34.64 -13.65 22.79
CA TRP A 87 33.38 -13.65 23.52
C TRP A 87 33.56 -13.53 25.04
N GLU A 88 34.54 -14.23 25.60
CA GLU A 88 34.86 -14.21 27.03
C GLU A 88 35.32 -12.82 27.44
N SER A 89 36.23 -12.22 26.67
CA SER A 89 36.75 -10.87 26.93
C SER A 89 35.66 -9.81 26.85
N LEU A 90 34.80 -9.86 25.83
CA LEU A 90 33.69 -8.91 25.68
C LEU A 90 32.74 -8.96 26.88
N MET A 91 32.55 -10.14 27.45
CA MET A 91 31.58 -10.38 28.51
C MET A 91 32.13 -10.11 29.90
N THR A 92 33.45 -9.98 30.02
CA THR A 92 34.11 -9.43 31.22
C THR A 92 34.24 -7.91 31.19
N ALA A 93 33.93 -7.25 30.06
CA ALA A 93 33.96 -5.81 29.97
C ALA A 93 32.87 -5.18 30.88
N PRO A 94 33.11 -4.00 31.46
CA PRO A 94 32.15 -3.31 32.34
C PRO A 94 31.03 -2.63 31.53
N VAL A 95 30.34 -3.41 30.68
CA VAL A 95 29.26 -2.95 29.81
C VAL A 95 28.11 -3.94 29.94
N SER A 96 26.87 -3.45 30.07
CA SER A 96 25.71 -4.34 30.18
C SER A 96 25.48 -5.13 28.88
N ASP A 97 25.08 -6.40 29.01
CA ASP A 97 24.74 -7.28 27.88
C ASP A 97 23.76 -6.60 26.90
N ALA A 98 22.74 -5.91 27.43
CA ALA A 98 21.75 -5.19 26.63
C ALA A 98 22.37 -4.04 25.83
N ALA A 99 23.28 -3.27 26.43
CA ALA A 99 23.97 -2.19 25.73
C ALA A 99 24.89 -2.72 24.62
N VAL A 100 25.48 -3.92 24.79
CA VAL A 100 26.26 -4.59 23.74
C VAL A 100 25.37 -4.99 22.57
N VAL A 101 24.21 -5.60 22.83
CA VAL A 101 23.24 -5.98 21.77
C VAL A 101 22.80 -4.76 20.98
N VAL A 102 22.37 -3.69 21.66
CA VAL A 102 21.89 -2.47 21.01
C VAL A 102 22.99 -1.79 20.19
N GLN A 103 24.22 -1.72 20.73
CA GLN A 103 25.36 -1.14 19.99
C GLN A 103 25.72 -1.94 18.74
N LYS A 104 25.68 -3.27 18.80
CA LYS A 104 25.96 -4.15 17.66
C LYS A 104 24.87 -4.08 16.59
N TRP A 105 23.61 -4.06 17.02
CA TRP A 105 22.47 -3.82 16.12
C TRP A 105 22.59 -2.47 15.42
N LEU A 106 22.87 -1.39 16.17
CA LEU A 106 23.02 -0.06 15.60
C LEU A 106 24.19 0.03 14.61
N ALA A 107 25.31 -0.66 14.89
CA ALA A 107 26.44 -0.72 13.95
C ALA A 107 26.04 -1.36 12.61
N ALA A 108 25.37 -2.50 12.65
CA ALA A 108 24.92 -3.20 11.45
C ALA A 108 23.78 -2.44 10.74
N PHE A 109 22.88 -1.80 11.47
CA PHE A 109 21.82 -0.97 10.92
C PHE A 109 22.41 0.23 10.16
N LEU A 110 23.37 0.95 10.75
CA LEU A 110 24.03 2.08 10.09
C LEU A 110 24.82 1.64 8.85
N PHE A 111 25.47 0.48 8.91
CA PHE A 111 26.13 -0.10 7.73
C PHE A 111 25.12 -0.41 6.62
N ALA A 112 24.01 -1.09 6.94
CA ALA A 112 22.97 -1.40 5.97
C ALA A 112 22.33 -0.13 5.40
N ALA A 113 22.02 0.87 6.24
CA ALA A 113 21.49 2.16 5.81
C ALA A 113 22.46 2.93 4.90
N ALA A 114 23.77 2.85 5.17
CA ALA A 114 24.79 3.47 4.31
C ALA A 114 24.81 2.89 2.89
N LEU A 115 24.46 1.60 2.71
CA LEU A 115 24.35 0.99 1.38
C LEU A 115 23.18 1.55 0.56
N TRP A 116 22.17 2.14 1.20
CA TRP A 116 21.03 2.77 0.52
C TRP A 116 21.31 4.22 0.09
N ILE A 117 22.29 4.90 0.68
CA ILE A 117 22.61 6.30 0.34
C ILE A 117 22.85 6.51 -1.16
N PRO A 118 23.66 5.67 -1.86
CA PRO A 118 23.89 5.88 -3.29
C PRO A 118 22.64 5.73 -4.15
N THR A 119 21.62 4.99 -3.68
CA THR A 119 20.35 4.83 -4.41
C THR A 119 19.54 6.13 -4.48
N LEU A 120 19.84 7.13 -3.63
CA LEU A 120 19.25 8.47 -3.73
C LEU A 120 19.58 9.17 -5.05
N LEU A 121 20.58 8.67 -5.78
CA LEU A 121 20.86 9.11 -7.14
C LEU A 121 19.74 8.74 -8.12
N TYR A 122 18.98 7.66 -7.88
CA TYR A 122 17.91 7.20 -8.76
C TYR A 122 16.77 8.23 -8.90
N PRO A 123 16.11 8.69 -7.82
CA PRO A 123 15.08 9.72 -7.94
C PRO A 123 15.64 11.04 -8.49
N LEU A 124 16.92 11.36 -8.25
CA LEU A 124 17.56 12.53 -8.83
C LEU A 124 17.70 12.40 -10.36
N VAL A 125 18.11 11.24 -10.86
CA VAL A 125 18.17 10.95 -12.29
C VAL A 125 16.78 11.08 -12.90
N VAL A 126 15.75 10.45 -12.30
CA VAL A 126 14.39 10.58 -12.83
C VAL A 126 13.95 12.04 -12.86
N ALA A 127 14.18 12.82 -11.79
CA ALA A 127 13.78 14.23 -11.72
C ALA A 127 14.47 15.13 -12.77
N VAL A 128 15.69 14.79 -13.20
CA VAL A 128 16.44 15.55 -14.21
C VAL A 128 16.01 15.19 -15.64
N PHE A 129 15.68 13.92 -15.89
CA PHE A 129 15.34 13.41 -17.22
C PHE A 129 13.82 13.31 -17.50
N SER A 130 12.97 13.54 -16.49
CA SER A 130 11.52 13.59 -16.65
C SER A 130 11.05 14.90 -17.30
N ALA A 131 9.95 14.84 -18.06
CA ALA A 131 9.32 16.04 -18.62
C ALA A 131 8.88 17.01 -17.48
N PRO A 132 8.89 18.34 -17.72
CA PRO A 132 8.55 19.36 -16.70
C PRO A 132 7.17 19.20 -16.05
N GLU A 133 6.24 18.54 -16.75
CA GLU A 133 4.87 18.29 -16.31
C GLU A 133 4.73 17.05 -15.42
N ALA A 134 5.73 16.15 -15.44
CA ALA A 134 5.78 14.94 -14.61
C ALA A 134 6.57 15.20 -13.31
N SER A 135 5.97 15.93 -12.37
CA SER A 135 6.64 16.25 -11.10
C SER A 135 6.77 15.02 -10.21
N LEU A 136 8.00 14.63 -9.86
CA LEU A 136 8.27 13.69 -8.78
C LEU A 136 7.85 14.29 -7.43
N ASP A 137 7.05 13.54 -6.70
CA ASP A 137 6.61 13.93 -5.37
C ASP A 137 7.73 13.70 -4.33
N PRO A 138 8.31 14.76 -3.74
CA PRO A 138 9.34 14.62 -2.71
C PRO A 138 8.83 13.92 -1.44
N GLY A 139 7.53 14.03 -1.17
CA GLY A 139 6.87 13.34 -0.08
C GLY A 139 6.92 11.82 -0.22
N THR A 140 6.60 11.34 -1.42
CA THR A 140 6.65 9.92 -1.78
C THR A 140 8.07 9.36 -1.74
N ILE A 141 9.08 10.14 -2.15
CA ILE A 141 10.48 9.74 -2.01
C ILE A 141 10.83 9.59 -0.52
N LEU A 142 10.54 10.60 0.29
CA LEU A 142 10.88 10.58 1.71
C LEU A 142 10.20 9.42 2.45
N SER A 143 8.91 9.20 2.22
CA SER A 143 8.16 8.10 2.83
C SER A 143 8.70 6.72 2.41
N SER A 144 9.07 6.55 1.13
CA SER A 144 9.70 5.32 0.63
C SER A 144 10.96 4.99 1.41
N TYR A 145 11.89 5.96 1.52
CA TYR A 145 13.16 5.76 2.23
C TYR A 145 12.96 5.53 3.73
N LEU A 146 11.99 6.21 4.37
CA LEU A 146 11.66 5.95 5.77
C LEU A 146 11.11 4.53 5.97
N GLY A 147 10.26 4.04 5.06
CA GLY A 147 9.78 2.65 5.06
C GLY A 147 10.93 1.64 4.93
N VAL A 148 11.85 1.86 3.99
CA VAL A 148 13.04 1.02 3.81
C VAL A 148 13.92 1.00 5.06
N LEU A 149 14.17 2.16 5.67
CA LEU A 149 14.99 2.24 6.89
C LEU A 149 14.31 1.52 8.07
N ALA A 150 13.01 1.67 8.25
CA ALA A 150 12.27 0.93 9.27
C ALA A 150 12.33 -0.58 9.03
N GLN A 151 12.18 -1.03 7.78
CA GLN A 151 12.31 -2.43 7.40
C GLN A 151 13.72 -2.98 7.69
N LEU A 152 14.77 -2.23 7.32
CA LEU A 152 16.16 -2.61 7.61
C LEU A 152 16.43 -2.75 9.10
N ALA A 153 15.89 -1.85 9.93
CA ALA A 153 16.01 -1.91 11.38
C ALA A 153 15.51 -3.26 11.92
N VAL A 154 14.37 -3.74 11.42
CA VAL A 154 13.82 -5.06 11.78
C VAL A 154 14.69 -6.20 11.27
N PHE A 155 15.09 -6.15 10.00
CA PHE A 155 15.83 -7.25 9.40
C PHE A 155 17.18 -7.46 10.04
N VAL A 156 17.88 -6.36 10.35
CA VAL A 156 19.13 -6.42 11.09
C VAL A 156 18.90 -6.90 12.52
N ALA A 157 17.81 -6.53 13.19
CA ALA A 157 17.49 -7.03 14.53
C ALA A 157 17.29 -8.56 14.54
N VAL A 158 16.53 -9.09 13.58
CA VAL A 158 16.37 -10.55 13.38
C VAL A 158 17.72 -11.21 13.12
N GLY A 159 18.56 -10.59 12.30
CA GLY A 159 19.88 -11.11 12.01
C GLY A 159 20.83 -11.10 13.22
N VAL A 160 20.75 -10.08 14.07
CA VAL A 160 21.51 -9.99 15.33
C VAL A 160 21.08 -11.11 16.28
N ALA A 161 19.77 -11.36 16.38
CA ALA A 161 19.23 -12.49 17.12
C ALA A 161 19.82 -13.80 16.59
N ALA A 162 19.68 -14.08 15.30
CA ALA A 162 20.21 -15.28 14.65
C ALA A 162 21.71 -15.49 14.91
N SER A 163 22.53 -14.44 14.76
CA SER A 163 23.98 -14.48 15.06
C SER A 163 24.27 -14.86 16.52
N SER A 164 23.46 -14.39 17.47
CA SER A 164 23.60 -14.72 18.89
C SER A 164 23.11 -16.13 19.27
N ALA A 165 22.40 -16.84 18.39
CA ALA A 165 22.01 -18.24 18.63
C ALA A 165 23.09 -19.26 18.26
N THR A 166 24.05 -18.88 17.42
CA THR A 166 24.98 -19.82 16.79
C THR A 166 26.45 -19.41 16.99
N ARG A 167 27.35 -20.31 16.60
CA ARG A 167 28.81 -20.06 16.49
C ARG A 167 29.29 -20.05 15.04
N SER A 168 28.43 -20.42 14.10
CA SER A 168 28.75 -20.46 12.67
C SER A 168 28.11 -19.28 11.94
N GLN A 169 28.92 -18.48 11.26
CA GLN A 169 28.42 -17.37 10.43
C GLN A 169 27.45 -17.83 9.36
N ALA A 170 27.72 -18.98 8.72
CA ALA A 170 26.87 -19.53 7.66
C ALA A 170 25.48 -19.88 8.21
N VAL A 171 25.42 -20.51 9.40
CA VAL A 171 24.16 -20.82 10.07
C VAL A 171 23.44 -19.54 10.51
N ALA A 172 24.16 -18.52 10.96
CA ALA A 172 23.58 -17.21 11.32
C ALA A 172 22.93 -16.54 10.12
N ALA A 173 23.64 -16.49 8.98
CA ALA A 173 23.12 -15.92 7.75
C ALA A 173 21.90 -16.70 7.24
N ALA A 174 21.99 -18.03 7.16
CA ALA A 174 20.90 -18.88 6.68
C ALA A 174 19.64 -18.74 7.57
N SER A 175 19.80 -18.80 8.90
CA SER A 175 18.66 -18.62 9.82
C SER A 175 18.05 -17.22 9.74
N THR A 176 18.85 -16.18 9.52
CA THR A 176 18.33 -14.82 9.27
C THR A 176 17.41 -14.82 8.05
N VAL A 177 17.89 -15.33 6.92
CA VAL A 177 17.09 -15.36 5.67
C VAL A 177 15.83 -16.21 5.85
N ILE A 178 15.94 -17.40 6.46
CA ILE A 178 14.79 -18.29 6.70
C ILE A 178 13.71 -17.58 7.54
N VAL A 179 14.09 -16.92 8.63
CA VAL A 179 13.13 -16.21 9.49
C VAL A 179 12.49 -15.04 8.74
N LEU A 180 13.26 -14.26 7.98
CA LEU A 180 12.74 -13.13 7.21
C LEU A 180 11.78 -13.56 6.09
N VAL A 181 12.10 -14.65 5.38
CA VAL A 181 11.17 -15.26 4.41
C VAL A 181 9.92 -15.77 5.12
N GLY A 182 10.05 -16.39 6.28
CA GLY A 182 8.90 -16.82 7.08
C GLY A 182 7.98 -15.67 7.47
N ILE A 183 8.52 -14.52 7.90
CA ILE A 183 7.73 -13.32 8.21
C ILE A 183 7.04 -12.78 6.96
N LEU A 184 7.74 -12.72 5.83
CA LEU A 184 7.16 -12.27 4.56
C LEU A 184 5.99 -13.16 4.14
N LEU A 185 6.16 -14.49 4.20
CA LEU A 185 5.10 -15.43 3.86
C LEU A 185 3.91 -15.35 4.84
N LEU A 186 4.17 -15.06 6.11
CA LEU A 186 3.13 -14.91 7.13
C LEU A 186 2.16 -13.76 6.80
N GLY A 187 2.68 -12.65 6.27
CA GLY A 187 1.87 -11.50 5.84
C GLY A 187 0.98 -11.82 4.63
N GLU A 188 1.43 -12.69 3.74
CA GLU A 188 0.72 -13.06 2.51
C GLU A 188 -0.27 -14.23 2.72
N LEU A 189 -0.27 -14.86 3.89
CA LEU A 189 -1.14 -15.98 4.22
C LEU A 189 -2.65 -15.71 4.01
N PRO A 190 -3.21 -14.53 4.36
CA PRO A 190 -4.64 -14.28 4.19
C PRO A 190 -5.10 -14.41 2.75
N GLU A 191 -4.29 -13.93 1.81
CA GLU A 191 -4.57 -14.03 0.37
C GLU A 191 -4.38 -15.47 -0.12
N LEU A 192 -3.28 -16.12 0.27
CA LEU A 192 -2.96 -17.49 -0.15
C LEU A 192 -3.94 -18.54 0.39
N ALA A 193 -4.47 -18.33 1.60
CA ALA A 193 -5.38 -19.25 2.27
C ALA A 193 -6.86 -18.82 2.19
N GLN A 194 -7.17 -17.74 1.47
CA GLN A 194 -8.52 -17.18 1.32
C GLN A 194 -9.26 -17.05 2.66
N LEU A 195 -8.57 -16.50 3.68
CA LEU A 195 -9.13 -16.41 5.03
C LEU A 195 -10.28 -15.40 5.08
N GLU A 196 -11.51 -15.90 5.27
CA GLU A 196 -12.71 -15.08 5.41
C GLU A 196 -12.85 -14.44 6.82
N ASP A 197 -12.19 -15.02 7.83
CA ASP A 197 -12.27 -14.57 9.22
C ASP A 197 -11.62 -13.20 9.44
N SER A 198 -12.46 -12.20 9.75
CA SER A 198 -12.06 -10.79 9.88
C SER A 198 -10.97 -10.49 10.92
N TRP A 199 -10.89 -11.24 12.04
CA TRP A 199 -9.89 -10.99 13.09
C TRP A 199 -8.53 -11.65 12.81
N LEU A 200 -8.53 -12.86 12.24
CA LEU A 200 -7.34 -13.57 11.79
C LEU A 200 -6.69 -12.78 10.65
N ARG A 201 -7.49 -12.40 9.66
CA ARG A 201 -7.05 -11.59 8.52
C ARG A 201 -6.36 -10.31 8.97
N ARG A 202 -6.96 -9.51 9.85
CA ARG A 202 -6.36 -8.28 10.39
C ARG A 202 -5.03 -8.50 11.14
N THR A 203 -4.90 -9.64 11.81
CA THR A 203 -3.68 -9.96 12.56
C THR A 203 -2.53 -10.31 11.62
N PHE A 204 -2.81 -11.04 10.55
CA PHE A 204 -1.81 -11.38 9.53
C PHE A 204 -1.48 -10.18 8.62
N GLU A 205 -2.47 -9.36 8.26
CA GLU A 205 -2.26 -8.10 7.52
C GLU A 205 -1.32 -7.15 8.26
N ALA A 206 -1.28 -7.18 9.61
CA ALA A 206 -0.32 -6.41 10.38
C ALA A 206 1.14 -6.82 10.10
N PHE A 207 1.39 -8.05 9.64
CA PHE A 207 2.71 -8.56 9.25
C PHE A 207 2.98 -8.48 7.75
N ASP A 208 2.09 -7.87 6.96
CA ASP A 208 2.29 -7.68 5.53
C ASP A 208 3.36 -6.60 5.26
N LEU A 209 4.62 -7.04 5.33
CA LEU A 209 5.80 -6.19 5.05
C LEU A 209 5.73 -5.60 3.63
N ARG A 210 5.13 -6.32 2.67
CA ARG A 210 5.05 -5.88 1.28
C ARG A 210 4.03 -4.77 1.13
N GLY A 211 2.82 -4.96 1.63
CA GLY A 211 1.78 -3.93 1.62
C GLY A 211 2.20 -2.67 2.36
N GLN A 212 2.87 -2.81 3.51
CA GLN A 212 3.40 -1.68 4.28
C GLN A 212 4.45 -0.88 3.50
N LEU A 213 5.41 -1.58 2.87
CA LEU A 213 6.43 -0.90 2.06
C LEU A 213 5.81 -0.27 0.80
N ALA A 214 4.86 -0.94 0.16
CA ALA A 214 4.15 -0.40 -0.99
C ALA A 214 3.32 0.85 -0.62
N ALA A 215 2.68 0.87 0.56
CA ALA A 215 1.99 2.04 1.09
C ALA A 215 2.96 3.20 1.35
N ALA A 216 4.10 2.92 2.00
CA ALA A 216 5.16 3.92 2.18
C ALA A 216 5.68 4.44 0.83
N ALA A 217 5.78 3.57 -0.18
CA ALA A 217 6.21 3.92 -1.53
C ALA A 217 5.21 4.77 -2.32
N ARG A 218 3.98 4.92 -1.81
CA ARG A 218 2.93 5.81 -2.34
C ARG A 218 2.75 7.10 -1.56
N GLY A 219 3.58 7.36 -0.54
CA GLY A 219 3.42 8.54 0.32
C GLY A 219 2.61 8.31 1.60
N GLU A 220 2.10 7.09 1.81
CA GLU A 220 1.25 6.74 2.96
C GLU A 220 2.09 6.17 4.10
N LEU A 221 2.35 6.96 5.16
CA LEU A 221 2.99 6.45 6.37
C LEU A 221 1.96 6.20 7.45
N GLN A 222 1.64 4.93 7.71
CA GLN A 222 0.77 4.56 8.82
C GLN A 222 1.61 4.33 10.07
N LEU A 223 1.25 4.98 11.19
CA LEU A 223 1.98 4.83 12.45
C LEU A 223 1.91 3.38 12.98
N ALA A 224 0.85 2.66 12.62
CA ALA A 224 0.67 1.25 12.94
C ALA A 224 1.77 0.37 12.33
N ASP A 225 2.18 0.64 11.09
CA ASP A 225 3.22 -0.13 10.40
C ASP A 225 4.57 0.02 11.11
N PHE A 226 4.93 1.26 11.47
CA PHE A 226 6.14 1.53 12.27
C PHE A 226 6.09 0.90 13.66
N ALA A 227 4.90 0.82 14.28
CA ALA A 227 4.74 0.16 15.56
C ALA A 227 4.98 -1.36 15.44
N VAL A 228 4.49 -2.00 14.38
CA VAL A 228 4.76 -3.42 14.11
C VAL A 228 6.26 -3.62 13.85
N TYR A 229 6.88 -2.79 13.01
CA TYR A 229 8.33 -2.87 12.77
C TYR A 229 9.12 -2.75 14.09
N ALA A 230 8.79 -1.76 14.92
CA ALA A 230 9.43 -1.58 16.22
C ALA A 230 9.22 -2.78 17.15
N ALA A 231 8.01 -3.34 17.20
CA ALA A 231 7.71 -4.52 18.00
C ALA A 231 8.55 -5.72 17.57
N VAL A 232 8.60 -6.04 16.27
CA VAL A 232 9.41 -7.16 15.76
C VAL A 232 10.89 -6.94 16.05
N ALA A 233 11.40 -5.72 15.87
CA ALA A 233 12.79 -5.39 16.20
C ALA A 233 13.08 -5.59 17.70
N VAL A 234 12.22 -5.08 18.59
CA VAL A 234 12.38 -5.22 20.04
C VAL A 234 12.36 -6.69 20.46
N VAL A 235 11.44 -7.49 19.92
CA VAL A 235 11.37 -8.93 20.20
C VAL A 235 12.63 -9.65 19.74
N ALA A 236 13.14 -9.34 18.54
CA ALA A 236 14.37 -9.93 18.03
C ALA A 236 15.60 -9.54 18.88
N LEU A 237 15.75 -8.27 19.25
CA LEU A 237 16.86 -7.82 20.10
C LEU A 237 16.77 -8.40 21.51
N PHE A 238 15.56 -8.55 22.04
CA PHE A 238 15.34 -9.25 23.30
C PHE A 238 15.77 -10.73 23.20
N MET A 239 15.40 -11.41 22.12
CA MET A 239 15.86 -12.78 21.88
C MET A 239 17.39 -12.87 21.81
N ALA A 240 18.04 -11.90 21.19
CA ALA A 240 19.49 -11.81 21.19
C ALA A 240 20.06 -11.70 22.61
N HIS A 241 19.50 -10.79 23.41
CA HIS A 241 19.91 -10.62 24.81
C HIS A 241 19.70 -11.88 25.66
N ALA A 242 18.57 -12.57 25.48
CA ALA A 242 18.26 -13.82 26.19
C ALA A 242 19.22 -14.97 25.81
N TRP A 243 19.56 -15.10 24.53
CA TRP A 243 20.48 -16.14 24.05
C TRP A 243 21.92 -15.92 24.49
N ILE A 244 22.33 -14.66 24.71
CA ILE A 244 23.63 -14.32 25.28
C ILE A 244 23.76 -14.77 26.74
N GLY A 245 22.67 -14.70 27.52
CA GLY A 245 22.64 -15.09 28.93
C GLY A 245 22.54 -16.61 29.18
N ARG A 246 22.25 -17.42 28.15
CA ARG A 246 22.10 -18.88 28.29
C ARG A 246 23.42 -19.53 28.75
N GLY A 247 23.34 -20.30 29.84
CA GLY A 247 24.48 -21.06 30.38
C GLY A 247 25.38 -20.30 31.36
N ARG A 248 25.11 -19.02 31.64
CA ARG A 248 25.90 -18.21 32.59
C ARG A 248 25.16 -17.86 33.87
N LEU A 249 23.85 -17.70 33.77
CA LEU A 249 23.03 -17.24 34.87
C LEU A 249 22.55 -18.43 35.70
N ARG A 250 22.39 -18.19 37.00
CA ARG A 250 21.63 -19.09 37.87
C ARG A 250 20.22 -19.26 37.28
N PRO A 251 19.59 -20.44 37.44
CA PRO A 251 18.26 -20.70 36.91
C PRO A 251 17.20 -19.68 37.38
N GLN A 252 17.30 -19.15 38.61
CA GLN A 252 16.45 -18.04 39.09
C GLN A 252 16.66 -16.74 38.29
N ALA A 253 17.90 -16.28 38.13
CA ALA A 253 18.21 -15.08 37.35
C ALA A 253 17.88 -15.25 35.86
N GLN A 254 17.91 -16.49 35.34
CA GLN A 254 17.43 -16.79 34.01
C GLN A 254 15.90 -16.64 33.92
N SER A 255 15.16 -17.17 34.90
CA SER A 255 13.70 -17.02 34.95
C SER A 255 13.25 -15.56 35.04
N GLU A 256 13.96 -14.72 35.82
CA GLU A 256 13.70 -13.28 35.90
C GLU A 256 13.92 -12.57 34.56
N ARG A 257 14.92 -12.98 33.77
CA ARG A 257 15.13 -12.45 32.41
C ARG A 257 14.05 -12.89 31.43
N TRP A 258 13.52 -14.11 31.56
CA TRP A 258 12.38 -14.55 30.74
C TRP A 258 11.08 -13.83 31.13
N LEU A 259 10.89 -13.54 32.42
CA LEU A 259 9.75 -12.75 32.94
C LEU A 259 9.80 -11.29 32.50
N SER A 260 10.96 -10.64 32.57
CA SER A 260 11.12 -9.28 32.02
C SER A 260 10.94 -9.28 30.50
N GLY A 261 11.37 -10.35 29.83
CA GLY A 261 11.12 -10.59 28.42
C GLY A 261 9.67 -10.72 28.01
N SER A 262 8.90 -11.53 28.75
CA SER A 262 7.47 -11.69 28.49
C SER A 262 6.73 -10.37 28.73
N LEU A 263 7.13 -9.57 29.71
CA LEU A 263 6.58 -8.24 29.93
C LEU A 263 6.86 -7.30 28.74
N VAL A 264 8.08 -7.28 28.21
CA VAL A 264 8.43 -6.47 27.02
C VAL A 264 7.64 -6.94 25.80
N LEU A 265 7.47 -8.25 25.62
CA LEU A 265 6.67 -8.82 24.54
C LEU A 265 5.19 -8.43 24.67
N VAL A 266 4.63 -8.48 25.88
CA VAL A 266 3.24 -8.06 26.17
C VAL A 266 3.06 -6.57 25.92
N ILE A 267 4.01 -5.73 26.32
CA ILE A 267 3.96 -4.28 26.06
C ILE A 267 4.02 -4.00 24.56
N ALA A 268 4.92 -4.66 23.83
CA ALA A 268 5.01 -4.53 22.38
C ALA A 268 3.72 -5.00 21.69
N ALA A 269 3.15 -6.12 22.11
CA ALA A 269 1.88 -6.63 21.60
C ALA A 269 0.72 -5.67 21.91
N CYS A 270 0.62 -5.15 23.13
CA CYS A 270 -0.38 -4.14 23.50
C CYS A 270 -0.23 -2.85 22.69
N ALA A 271 1.01 -2.38 22.45
CA ALA A 271 1.28 -1.21 21.63
C ALA A 271 0.84 -1.42 20.18
N CYS A 272 1.12 -2.61 19.61
CA CYS A 272 0.62 -2.98 18.28
C CYS A 272 -0.91 -3.00 18.24
N VAL A 273 -1.56 -3.67 19.19
CA VAL A 273 -3.04 -3.73 19.25
C VAL A 273 -3.65 -2.34 19.38
N LEU A 274 -3.04 -1.46 20.17
CA LEU A 274 -3.53 -0.09 20.37
C LEU A 274 -3.34 0.76 19.12
N MET A 275 -2.23 0.60 18.40
CA MET A 275 -1.95 1.28 17.14
C MET A 275 -2.83 0.79 16.00
N VAL A 276 -3.11 -0.52 15.92
CA VAL A 276 -4.06 -1.10 14.96
C VAL A 276 -5.49 -0.62 15.26
N ARG A 277 -5.84 -0.41 16.54
CA ARG A 277 -7.16 0.14 16.92
C ARG A 277 -7.31 1.63 16.65
N HIS A 278 -6.22 2.38 16.67
CA HIS A 278 -6.20 3.82 16.39
C HIS A 278 -5.30 4.11 15.19
N PRO A 279 -5.75 3.79 13.96
CA PRO A 279 -4.96 4.01 12.76
C PRO A 279 -4.81 5.52 12.51
N HIS A 280 -3.64 6.03 12.87
CA HIS A 280 -3.20 7.36 12.49
C HIS A 280 -2.30 7.23 11.25
N SER A 281 -2.78 7.72 10.11
CA SER A 281 -2.00 7.81 8.87
C SER A 281 -1.53 9.24 8.62
N PHE A 282 -0.24 9.36 8.29
CA PHE A 282 0.38 10.58 7.80
C PHE A 282 0.52 10.44 6.28
N ASP A 283 -0.15 11.29 5.53
CA ASP A 283 0.04 11.41 4.08
C ASP A 283 1.11 12.47 3.85
N LEU A 284 2.27 12.05 3.34
CA LEU A 284 3.38 12.95 3.04
C LEU A 284 3.39 13.38 1.57
N SER A 285 2.53 12.81 0.71
CA SER A 285 2.47 13.17 -0.72
C SER A 285 2.20 14.68 -0.90
N ALA A 286 2.92 15.33 -1.81
CA ALA A 286 2.79 16.74 -2.19
C ALA A 286 1.40 17.09 -2.70
N VAL A 287 0.69 16.14 -3.30
CA VAL A 287 -0.70 16.31 -3.78
C VAL A 287 -1.74 15.96 -2.69
N GLN A 288 -1.32 15.41 -1.54
CA GLN A 288 -2.21 14.78 -0.57
C GLN A 288 -3.15 13.77 -1.24
N ALA A 289 -2.60 13.00 -2.20
CA ALA A 289 -3.37 12.10 -3.05
C ALA A 289 -4.08 11.00 -2.26
N ASN A 290 -3.70 10.77 -1.00
CA ASN A 290 -4.27 9.74 -0.13
C ASN A 290 -5.28 10.31 0.90
N ARG A 291 -5.54 11.62 0.89
CA ARG A 291 -6.65 12.24 1.63
C ARG A 291 -7.78 12.60 0.66
N LEU A 292 -9.02 12.25 1.03
CA LEU A 292 -10.19 12.73 0.30
C LEU A 292 -10.22 14.25 0.32
N SER A 293 -10.54 14.87 -0.81
CA SER A 293 -10.64 16.31 -0.91
C SER A 293 -11.70 16.84 0.06
N PRO A 294 -11.53 18.05 0.62
CA PRO A 294 -12.54 18.68 1.48
C PRO A 294 -13.90 18.87 0.79
N HIS A 295 -13.93 18.91 -0.54
CA HIS A 295 -15.17 18.92 -1.33
C HIS A 295 -15.85 17.55 -1.30
N THR A 296 -15.12 16.48 -1.61
CA THR A 296 -15.62 15.11 -1.56
C THR A 296 -16.12 14.74 -0.17
N LEU A 297 -15.40 15.10 0.91
CA LEU A 297 -15.87 14.89 2.28
C LEU A 297 -17.17 15.63 2.61
N ARG A 298 -17.39 16.83 2.06
CA ARG A 298 -18.64 17.57 2.25
C ARG A 298 -19.80 16.91 1.52
N THR A 299 -19.55 16.37 0.34
CA THR A 299 -20.51 15.62 -0.46
C THR A 299 -20.89 14.30 0.21
N LEU A 300 -19.92 13.50 0.63
CA LEU A 300 -20.14 12.21 1.29
C LEU A 300 -20.95 12.37 2.59
N LYS A 301 -20.72 13.43 3.37
CA LYS A 301 -21.52 13.75 4.57
C LYS A 301 -22.99 14.06 4.29
N ARG A 302 -23.34 14.43 3.05
CA ARG A 302 -24.73 14.69 2.63
C ARG A 302 -25.47 13.42 2.18
N VAL A 303 -24.77 12.30 2.04
CA VAL A 303 -25.38 11.01 1.71
C VAL A 303 -26.16 10.52 2.94
N ALA A 304 -27.50 10.55 2.82
CA ALA A 304 -28.42 10.20 3.90
C ALA A 304 -28.99 8.77 3.80
N GLU A 305 -28.77 8.09 2.67
CA GLU A 305 -29.30 6.75 2.35
C GLU A 305 -28.18 5.79 1.94
N PRO A 306 -28.35 4.47 2.16
CA PRO A 306 -27.36 3.47 1.76
C PRO A 306 -27.20 3.41 0.24
N MET A 307 -25.94 3.38 -0.22
CA MET A 307 -25.55 3.38 -1.64
C MET A 307 -24.55 2.24 -1.89
N GLU A 308 -24.63 1.61 -3.07
CA GLU A 308 -23.74 0.50 -3.46
C GLU A 308 -22.86 0.96 -4.63
N ILE A 309 -21.54 0.88 -4.47
CA ILE A 309 -20.56 1.09 -5.54
C ILE A 309 -20.12 -0.28 -6.06
N ILE A 310 -20.43 -0.57 -7.31
CA ILE A 310 -20.14 -1.83 -7.97
C ILE A 310 -18.95 -1.63 -8.91
N VAL A 311 -17.85 -2.35 -8.68
CA VAL A 311 -16.65 -2.31 -9.52
C VAL A 311 -16.59 -3.59 -10.35
N LEU A 312 -16.59 -3.44 -11.67
CA LEU A 312 -16.43 -4.53 -12.63
C LEU A 312 -14.99 -4.50 -13.17
N ARG A 313 -14.17 -5.46 -12.76
CA ARG A 313 -12.76 -5.55 -13.17
C ARG A 313 -12.62 -6.30 -14.49
N PRO A 314 -12.05 -5.73 -15.56
CA PRO A 314 -11.96 -6.40 -16.85
C PRO A 314 -10.96 -7.58 -16.82
N SER A 315 -11.14 -8.52 -17.75
CA SER A 315 -10.30 -9.71 -17.90
C SER A 315 -8.84 -9.39 -18.30
N PHE A 316 -8.59 -8.19 -18.83
CA PHE A 316 -7.29 -7.78 -19.36
C PHE A 316 -6.38 -7.17 -18.28
N GLN A 317 -5.16 -7.72 -18.13
CA GLN A 317 -4.18 -7.28 -17.13
C GLN A 317 -3.67 -5.84 -17.31
N ARG A 318 -3.83 -5.26 -18.51
CA ARG A 318 -3.32 -3.93 -18.90
C ARG A 318 -3.85 -2.78 -18.04
N PHE A 319 -5.05 -2.92 -17.47
CA PHE A 319 -5.70 -1.87 -16.68
C PHE A 319 -5.53 -2.00 -15.17
N ARG A 320 -4.80 -3.03 -14.67
CA ARG A 320 -4.61 -3.24 -13.22
C ARG A 320 -4.20 -1.99 -12.42
N PRO A 321 -3.27 -1.13 -12.90
CA PRO A 321 -2.84 0.03 -12.12
C PRO A 321 -3.97 1.05 -11.88
N ILE A 322 -4.87 1.24 -12.86
CA ILE A 322 -6.01 2.16 -12.77
C ILE A 322 -7.04 1.62 -11.79
N TYR A 323 -7.39 0.33 -11.88
CA TYR A 323 -8.32 -0.30 -10.94
C TYR A 323 -7.76 -0.35 -9.51
N ALA A 324 -6.45 -0.57 -9.34
CA ALA A 324 -5.83 -0.50 -8.03
C ALA A 324 -5.91 0.91 -7.40
N GLU A 325 -5.99 1.98 -8.21
CA GLU A 325 -6.23 3.35 -7.72
C GLU A 325 -7.72 3.59 -7.42
N VAL A 326 -8.62 3.11 -8.28
CA VAL A 326 -10.08 3.12 -8.06
C VAL A 326 -10.45 2.45 -6.75
N ASP A 327 -9.98 1.23 -6.53
CA ASP A 327 -10.27 0.46 -5.31
C ASP A 327 -9.80 1.24 -4.07
N ARG A 328 -8.63 1.87 -4.15
CA ARG A 328 -8.10 2.71 -3.06
C ARG A 328 -8.92 3.97 -2.82
N VAL A 329 -9.46 4.62 -3.85
CA VAL A 329 -10.38 5.77 -3.69
C VAL A 329 -11.69 5.31 -3.05
N ILE A 330 -12.27 4.20 -3.53
CA ILE A 330 -13.53 3.65 -3.01
C ILE A 330 -13.38 3.24 -1.56
N GLU A 331 -12.32 2.51 -1.20
CA GLU A 331 -12.05 2.13 0.19
C GLU A 331 -11.92 3.34 1.12
N ARG A 332 -11.35 4.46 0.63
CA ARG A 332 -11.28 5.72 1.37
C ARG A 332 -12.67 6.33 1.56
N MET A 333 -13.51 6.33 0.53
CA MET A 333 -14.89 6.82 0.61
C MET A 333 -15.74 5.99 1.57
N VAL A 334 -15.64 4.65 1.50
CA VAL A 334 -16.33 3.71 2.39
C VAL A 334 -15.88 3.91 3.85
N ARG A 335 -14.57 4.08 4.10
CA ARG A 335 -14.05 4.41 5.44
C ARG A 335 -14.58 5.74 5.96
N ALA A 336 -14.80 6.72 5.09
CA ALA A 336 -15.30 8.05 5.46
C ALA A 336 -16.82 8.08 5.69
N GLN A 337 -17.59 7.21 5.02
CA GLN A 337 -19.04 7.15 5.15
C GLN A 337 -19.55 5.69 5.13
N PRO A 338 -19.93 5.11 6.30
CA PRO A 338 -20.35 3.71 6.43
C PRO A 338 -21.64 3.33 5.69
N LEU A 339 -22.40 4.31 5.19
CA LEU A 339 -23.61 4.10 4.38
C LEU A 339 -23.28 3.69 2.93
N ILE A 340 -22.02 3.83 2.51
CA ILE A 340 -21.57 3.41 1.18
C ILE A 340 -20.96 2.02 1.32
N ASP A 341 -21.54 1.05 0.62
CA ASP A 341 -20.99 -0.30 0.49
C ASP A 341 -20.35 -0.48 -0.88
N HIS A 342 -19.37 -1.37 -0.98
CA HIS A 342 -18.72 -1.68 -2.25
C HIS A 342 -18.81 -3.17 -2.56
N ARG A 343 -19.07 -3.50 -3.83
CA ARG A 343 -19.16 -4.89 -4.29
C ARG A 343 -18.33 -5.07 -5.54
N GLU A 344 -17.42 -6.02 -5.49
CA GLU A 344 -16.63 -6.41 -6.65
C GLU A 344 -17.37 -7.48 -7.45
N LEU A 345 -17.41 -7.31 -8.78
CA LEU A 345 -17.99 -8.27 -9.70
C LEU A 345 -16.92 -8.74 -10.68
N ASP A 346 -16.60 -10.03 -10.60
CA ASP A 346 -15.65 -10.70 -11.49
C ASP A 346 -16.36 -11.10 -12.80
N PRO A 347 -16.00 -10.50 -13.95
CA PRO A 347 -16.55 -10.88 -15.24
C PRO A 347 -16.00 -12.22 -15.74
N GLY A 348 -14.95 -12.80 -15.12
CA GLY A 348 -14.47 -14.16 -15.43
C GLY A 348 -15.40 -15.28 -14.96
N GLY A 349 -16.47 -14.96 -14.24
CA GLY A 349 -17.46 -15.90 -13.72
C GLY A 349 -18.36 -16.55 -14.78
N SER A 350 -19.38 -17.29 -14.33
CA SER A 350 -20.29 -18.00 -15.24
C SER A 350 -20.92 -17.07 -16.29
N PRO A 351 -21.03 -17.47 -17.58
CA PRO A 351 -21.60 -16.63 -18.64
C PRO A 351 -23.02 -16.12 -18.36
N GLN A 352 -23.77 -16.83 -17.52
CA GLN A 352 -25.12 -16.44 -17.08
C GLN A 352 -25.08 -15.23 -16.13
N LEU A 353 -24.14 -15.18 -15.19
CA LEU A 353 -23.96 -14.04 -14.29
C LEU A 353 -23.57 -12.78 -15.07
N LEU A 354 -22.67 -12.90 -16.06
CA LEU A 354 -22.33 -11.81 -16.97
C LEU A 354 -23.55 -11.28 -17.73
N ALA A 355 -24.38 -12.17 -18.28
CA ALA A 355 -25.59 -11.79 -19.02
C ALA A 355 -26.65 -11.14 -18.11
N ASP A 356 -26.84 -11.67 -16.89
CA ASP A 356 -27.78 -11.12 -15.92
C ASP A 356 -27.33 -9.76 -15.40
N ASN A 357 -26.03 -9.58 -15.14
CA ASN A 357 -25.46 -8.30 -14.76
C ASN A 357 -25.48 -7.28 -15.91
N ALA A 358 -25.15 -7.70 -17.14
CA ALA A 358 -25.25 -6.85 -18.31
C ALA A 358 -26.69 -6.33 -18.52
N ARG A 359 -27.71 -7.18 -18.29
CA ARG A 359 -29.12 -6.76 -18.25
C ARG A 359 -29.42 -5.80 -17.10
N LEU A 360 -28.88 -6.05 -15.91
CA LEU A 360 -29.00 -5.17 -14.74
C LEU A 360 -28.36 -3.79 -14.93
N PHE A 361 -27.41 -3.63 -15.86
CA PHE A 361 -26.77 -2.36 -16.17
C PHE A 361 -27.18 -1.76 -17.52
N GLY A 362 -27.92 -2.51 -18.36
CA GLY A 362 -28.39 -2.07 -19.67
C GLY A 362 -27.32 -2.09 -20.77
N LEU A 363 -26.32 -2.96 -20.63
CA LEU A 363 -25.16 -3.07 -21.52
C LEU A 363 -25.11 -4.42 -22.22
N SER A 364 -24.29 -4.55 -23.26
CA SER A 364 -23.98 -5.86 -23.85
C SER A 364 -22.95 -6.62 -22.99
N PRO A 365 -23.00 -7.97 -22.93
CA PRO A 365 -22.00 -8.76 -22.21
C PRO A 365 -20.56 -8.55 -22.71
N GLU A 366 -20.40 -8.24 -23.99
CA GLU A 366 -19.09 -7.93 -24.61
C GLU A 366 -18.55 -6.58 -24.13
N GLN A 367 -19.39 -5.54 -24.07
CA GLN A 367 -19.02 -4.23 -23.52
C GLN A 367 -18.64 -4.32 -22.03
N LEU A 368 -19.33 -5.16 -21.27
CA LEU A 368 -19.02 -5.41 -19.85
C LEU A 368 -17.67 -6.11 -19.67
N ALA A 369 -17.31 -7.01 -20.58
CA ALA A 369 -16.11 -7.83 -20.50
C ALA A 369 -14.84 -7.11 -21.00
N GLU A 370 -14.97 -6.21 -21.98
CA GLU A 370 -13.84 -5.51 -22.61
C GLU A 370 -13.47 -4.20 -21.91
N GLY A 371 -14.46 -3.37 -21.52
CA GLY A 371 -14.20 -2.01 -21.05
C GLY A 371 -13.83 -1.92 -19.57
N GLY A 372 -14.42 -2.78 -18.74
CA GLY A 372 -14.42 -2.62 -17.29
C GLY A 372 -15.04 -1.27 -16.85
N MET A 373 -15.75 -1.28 -15.73
CA MET A 373 -16.71 -0.20 -15.45
C MET A 373 -16.97 -0.07 -13.95
N ILE A 374 -17.30 1.15 -13.53
CA ILE A 374 -17.72 1.43 -12.16
C ILE A 374 -19.17 1.88 -12.22
N ALA A 375 -20.05 1.19 -11.51
CA ALA A 375 -21.45 1.54 -11.41
C ALA A 375 -21.77 1.99 -9.98
N VAL A 376 -22.27 3.21 -9.83
CA VAL A 376 -22.77 3.72 -8.54
C VAL A 376 -24.28 3.58 -8.54
N LYS A 377 -24.83 2.88 -7.55
CA LYS A 377 -26.26 2.52 -7.47
C LYS A 377 -26.90 2.99 -6.17
N ARG A 378 -28.09 3.59 -6.29
CA ARG A 378 -29.01 3.88 -5.17
C ARG A 378 -30.43 3.46 -5.54
N GLY A 379 -30.93 2.39 -4.93
CA GLY A 379 -32.25 1.82 -5.24
C GLY A 379 -32.35 1.38 -6.71
N GLN A 380 -33.16 2.09 -7.51
CA GLN A 380 -33.35 1.86 -8.95
C GLN A 380 -32.50 2.77 -9.85
N ARG A 381 -31.85 3.82 -9.31
CA ARG A 381 -30.99 4.72 -10.08
C ARG A 381 -29.55 4.20 -10.10
N ARG A 382 -28.91 4.34 -11.25
CA ARG A 382 -27.52 3.92 -11.49
C ARG A 382 -26.81 4.93 -12.38
N VAL A 383 -25.57 5.25 -12.06
CA VAL A 383 -24.63 5.92 -12.96
C VAL A 383 -23.53 4.92 -13.28
N VAL A 384 -23.31 4.69 -14.56
CA VAL A 384 -22.23 3.84 -15.05
C VAL A 384 -21.14 4.75 -15.57
N ILE A 385 -19.91 4.49 -15.15
CA ILE A 385 -18.71 5.21 -15.54
C ILE A 385 -17.82 4.24 -16.30
N GLU A 386 -17.46 4.61 -17.52
CA GLU A 386 -16.52 3.83 -18.34
C GLU A 386 -15.07 4.19 -17.96
N LEU A 387 -14.16 3.23 -18.12
CA LEU A 387 -12.77 3.42 -17.69
C LEU A 387 -12.04 4.59 -18.38
N LEU A 388 -12.47 4.91 -19.61
CA LEU A 388 -11.92 6.00 -20.42
C LEU A 388 -12.31 7.39 -19.90
N ASP A 389 -13.36 7.50 -19.07
CA ASP A 389 -13.79 8.78 -18.48
C ASP A 389 -12.87 9.23 -17.32
N PHE A 390 -11.98 8.36 -16.83
CA PHE A 390 -11.04 8.68 -15.75
C PHE A 390 -9.75 9.37 -16.21
N ALA A 391 -9.54 9.49 -17.53
CA ALA A 391 -8.34 10.04 -18.13
C ALA A 391 -8.65 11.28 -18.98
N GLU A 392 -8.09 12.43 -18.61
CA GLU A 392 -8.07 13.60 -19.47
C GLU A 392 -6.85 13.51 -20.40
N PHE A 393 -7.07 13.48 -21.71
CA PHE A 393 -6.01 13.42 -22.71
C PHE A 393 -5.62 14.84 -23.11
N ASP A 394 -4.36 15.23 -22.86
CA ASP A 394 -3.85 16.47 -23.44
C ASP A 394 -3.45 16.18 -24.90
N SER A 395 -4.07 16.91 -25.83
CA SER A 395 -3.77 16.74 -27.24
C SER A 395 -2.50 17.53 -27.57
N ASP A 396 -1.36 16.88 -27.42
CA ASP A 396 -0.14 17.47 -27.93
C ASP A 396 -0.20 17.56 -29.47
N SER A 397 0.45 18.56 -30.04
CA SER A 397 0.35 18.99 -31.46
C SER A 397 0.72 17.93 -32.53
N LEU A 398 1.01 16.70 -32.12
CA LEU A 398 1.33 15.52 -32.93
C LEU A 398 0.26 14.40 -32.88
N GLY A 399 -0.89 14.62 -32.22
CA GLY A 399 -2.05 13.73 -32.32
C GLY A 399 -1.94 12.41 -31.55
N VAL A 400 -0.98 12.29 -30.63
CA VAL A 400 -0.90 11.18 -29.66
C VAL A 400 -1.22 11.77 -28.29
N GLY A 401 -2.44 11.52 -27.81
CA GLY A 401 -2.90 12.03 -26.51
C GLY A 401 -2.17 11.35 -25.36
N THR A 402 -1.52 12.13 -24.51
CA THR A 402 -0.90 11.66 -23.27
C THR A 402 -1.88 11.87 -22.11
N VAL A 403 -2.02 10.87 -21.23
CA VAL A 403 -2.89 10.95 -20.05
C VAL A 403 -2.22 11.87 -19.03
N SER A 404 -2.79 13.06 -18.80
CA SER A 404 -2.15 14.11 -17.98
C SER A 404 -2.60 14.09 -16.51
N ARG A 405 -3.83 13.63 -16.22
CA ARG A 405 -4.37 13.48 -14.86
C ARG A 405 -5.36 12.32 -14.74
N LEU A 406 -5.20 11.50 -13.69
CA LEU A 406 -6.20 10.50 -13.28
C LEU A 406 -7.21 11.17 -12.33
N LEU A 407 -8.41 11.50 -12.81
CA LEU A 407 -9.45 12.22 -12.05
C LEU A 407 -10.40 11.27 -11.30
N VAL A 408 -9.89 10.15 -10.79
CA VAL A 408 -10.70 9.06 -10.23
C VAL A 408 -11.61 9.52 -9.08
N GLU A 409 -11.09 10.35 -8.17
CA GLU A 409 -11.90 10.90 -7.08
C GLU A 409 -13.00 11.85 -7.57
N ASP A 410 -12.69 12.73 -8.53
CA ASP A 410 -13.63 13.74 -9.02
C ASP A 410 -14.77 13.10 -9.84
N VAL A 411 -14.45 12.09 -10.65
CA VAL A 411 -15.41 11.33 -11.45
C VAL A 411 -16.32 10.49 -10.54
N ILE A 412 -15.76 9.77 -9.56
CA ILE A 412 -16.58 9.02 -8.59
C ILE A 412 -17.40 9.98 -7.72
N ARG A 413 -16.84 11.11 -7.29
CA ARG A 413 -17.60 12.14 -6.55
C ARG A 413 -18.77 12.65 -7.39
N SER A 414 -18.56 12.98 -8.66
CA SER A 414 -19.63 13.45 -9.56
C SER A 414 -20.73 12.40 -9.69
N ALA A 415 -20.38 11.13 -9.87
CA ALA A 415 -21.37 10.07 -9.94
C ALA A 415 -22.12 9.89 -8.61
N VAL A 416 -21.44 9.99 -7.46
CA VAL A 416 -22.08 9.98 -6.15
C VAL A 416 -22.97 11.21 -5.97
N GLU A 417 -22.58 12.39 -6.44
CA GLU A 417 -23.39 13.61 -6.43
C GLU A 417 -24.63 13.46 -7.30
N ASP A 418 -24.51 12.93 -8.51
CA ASP A 418 -25.63 12.72 -9.43
C ASP A 418 -26.64 11.71 -8.87
N VAL A 419 -26.14 10.64 -8.26
CA VAL A 419 -27.00 9.64 -7.60
C VAL A 419 -27.57 10.20 -6.29
N ALA A 420 -26.85 11.08 -5.59
CA ALA A 420 -27.29 11.70 -4.33
C ALA A 420 -28.23 12.89 -4.52
N ALA A 421 -28.13 13.63 -5.63
CA ALA A 421 -28.81 14.88 -5.89
C ALA A 421 -30.35 14.71 -5.82
N ILE A 422 -30.90 15.39 -4.82
CA ILE A 422 -32.28 15.86 -4.68
C ILE A 422 -32.44 16.95 -5.76
N ASP A 423 -33.39 16.97 -6.71
CA ASP A 423 -34.72 16.38 -6.87
C ASP A 423 -34.79 15.52 -8.16
N THR A 424 -35.77 14.63 -8.27
CA THR A 424 -36.20 14.12 -9.59
C THR A 424 -36.39 15.31 -10.53
N PRO A 425 -35.62 15.43 -11.63
CA PRO A 425 -35.88 16.48 -12.60
C PRO A 425 -37.32 16.33 -13.05
N VAL A 426 -38.10 17.38 -12.82
CA VAL A 426 -39.49 17.42 -13.25
C VAL A 426 -39.49 17.98 -14.66
N VAL A 427 -39.76 17.11 -15.64
CA VAL A 427 -39.95 17.54 -17.02
C VAL A 427 -41.34 18.20 -17.08
N CYS A 428 -41.32 19.53 -17.10
CA CYS A 428 -42.51 20.35 -17.19
C CYS A 428 -42.90 20.55 -18.66
N PHE A 429 -44.09 20.12 -19.05
CA PHE A 429 -44.63 20.38 -20.38
C PHE A 429 -45.54 21.61 -20.35
N THR A 430 -45.32 22.54 -21.27
CA THR A 430 -46.16 23.72 -21.52
C THR A 430 -46.67 23.69 -22.95
N ASP A 431 -47.94 24.01 -23.17
CA ASP A 431 -48.45 24.26 -24.53
C ASP A 431 -48.38 25.76 -24.85
N VAL A 432 -48.17 26.08 -26.12
CA VAL A 432 -47.95 27.44 -26.64
C VAL A 432 -49.24 28.29 -26.57
N ASP A 433 -50.43 27.67 -26.59
CA ASP A 433 -51.70 28.40 -26.76
C ASP A 433 -52.70 28.29 -25.60
N GLY A 434 -52.33 27.72 -24.46
CA GLY A 434 -53.15 27.80 -23.23
C GLY A 434 -54.51 27.08 -23.27
N GLU A 435 -54.82 26.33 -24.33
CA GLU A 435 -55.92 25.37 -24.39
C GLU A 435 -55.38 23.95 -24.55
N LEU A 436 -55.97 22.99 -23.83
CA LEU A 436 -55.59 21.58 -23.87
C LEU A 436 -55.79 21.03 -25.29
N PRO A 437 -54.75 20.49 -25.97
CA PRO A 437 -55.02 19.60 -27.06
C PRO A 437 -55.63 18.35 -26.44
N ALA A 438 -56.85 18.02 -26.85
CA ALA A 438 -57.48 16.73 -26.62
C ALA A 438 -56.76 15.59 -27.38
N ALA A 439 -55.43 15.64 -27.47
CA ALA A 439 -54.58 14.67 -28.11
C ALA A 439 -54.18 13.60 -27.08
N GLU A 440 -54.96 12.53 -27.06
CA GLU A 440 -54.66 11.20 -26.53
C GLU A 440 -53.94 11.13 -25.17
N PRO A 441 -54.67 11.07 -24.04
CA PRO A 441 -54.09 10.75 -22.72
C PRO A 441 -53.22 9.49 -22.72
N ALA A 442 -53.42 8.57 -23.67
CA ALA A 442 -52.62 7.37 -23.87
C ALA A 442 -51.15 7.66 -24.24
N ARG A 443 -50.87 8.68 -25.07
CA ARG A 443 -49.49 9.03 -25.47
C ARG A 443 -48.70 9.69 -24.34
N PHE A 444 -49.37 10.49 -23.52
CA PHE A 444 -48.74 11.10 -22.35
C PHE A 444 -48.47 10.06 -21.26
N ALA A 445 -49.39 9.12 -21.03
CA ALA A 445 -49.18 8.02 -20.10
C ALA A 445 -48.06 7.06 -20.55
N GLU A 446 -47.82 6.94 -21.86
CA GLU A 446 -46.69 6.20 -22.41
C GLU A 446 -45.37 6.98 -22.22
N LEU A 447 -45.39 8.29 -22.44
CA LEU A 447 -44.24 9.17 -22.18
C LEU A 447 -43.86 9.20 -20.70
N GLU A 448 -44.84 9.30 -19.79
CA GLU A 448 -44.64 9.17 -18.33
C GLU A 448 -44.00 7.83 -17.96
N ARG A 449 -44.45 6.73 -18.58
CA ARG A 449 -43.85 5.41 -18.36
C ARG A 449 -42.41 5.34 -18.85
N ARG A 450 -42.08 5.91 -20.02
CA ARG A 450 -40.71 5.95 -20.54
C ARG A 450 -39.80 6.84 -19.69
N LEU A 451 -40.27 8.02 -19.29
CA LEU A 451 -39.53 8.92 -18.41
C LEU A 451 -39.31 8.31 -17.00
N ALA A 452 -40.28 7.54 -16.49
CA ALA A 452 -40.12 6.82 -15.23
C ALA A 452 -39.08 5.69 -15.30
N ILE A 453 -38.92 5.03 -16.45
CA ILE A 453 -37.85 4.05 -16.69
C ILE A 453 -36.48 4.73 -16.63
N ASP A 454 -36.38 5.97 -17.12
CA ASP A 454 -35.14 6.78 -17.08
C ASP A 454 -34.98 7.56 -15.75
N GLY A 455 -35.86 7.32 -14.77
CA GLY A 455 -35.77 7.92 -13.44
C GLY A 455 -36.19 9.40 -13.36
N LEU A 456 -36.91 9.92 -14.35
CA LEU A 456 -37.45 11.28 -14.44
C LEU A 456 -38.93 11.32 -14.04
N ARG A 457 -39.42 12.48 -13.54
CA ARG A 457 -40.85 12.71 -13.26
C ARG A 457 -41.41 13.70 -14.29
N ALA A 458 -42.57 13.44 -14.85
CA ALA A 458 -43.30 14.45 -15.62
C ALA A 458 -44.23 15.24 -14.69
N ALA A 459 -44.33 16.56 -14.88
CA ALA A 459 -45.43 17.34 -14.30
C ALA A 459 -46.06 18.25 -15.35
N ARG A 460 -47.36 18.48 -15.23
CA ARG A 460 -48.07 19.49 -16.03
C ARG A 460 -48.03 20.82 -15.32
N VAL A 461 -47.56 21.86 -16.00
CA VAL A 461 -47.61 23.23 -15.49
C VAL A 461 -48.83 23.91 -16.08
N GLY A 462 -49.86 24.15 -15.25
CA GLY A 462 -50.99 25.01 -15.61
C GLY A 462 -50.64 26.48 -15.34
N ARG A 463 -50.79 27.34 -16.37
CA ARG A 463 -50.60 28.81 -16.40
C ARG A 463 -49.48 29.36 -15.49
N LEU A 464 -48.36 29.75 -16.11
CA LEU A 464 -47.49 30.80 -15.57
C LEU A 464 -48.18 32.16 -15.77
N GLY A 465 -48.84 32.68 -14.73
CA GLY A 465 -49.44 34.02 -14.76
C GLY A 465 -50.47 34.27 -13.67
N ALA A 466 -49.99 34.62 -12.48
CA ALA A 466 -50.59 35.60 -11.57
C ALA A 466 -49.50 36.10 -10.60
#